data_AF-A0A7S2Z2Q3-F1
#
_entry.id   AF-A0A7S2Z2Q3-F1
#
_cell.length_a   1.000
_cell.length_b   1.000
_cell.length_c   1.000
_cell.angle_alpha   90.00
_cell.angle_beta   90.00
_cell.angle_gamma   90.00
#
_symmetry.space_group_name_H-M   'P 1'
#
loop_
_entity.id
_entity.type
_entity.pdbx_description
1 polymer ?
#
loop_
_entity_poly.entity_id
_entity_poly.type
_entity_poly.pdbx_seq_one_letter_code
_entity_poly.pdbx_strand_id
1 'polypeptide(L)'
;GKLSSEYHPWFANYMIVKRVAQEPNFHHLYLSLLEKLNSSELNQSMIMTTIQYVKILIKSDRIKTHSSDRSLLKNLGSWLGQMTIARDKPVLQKDLDLKKVILDAYEKGKMIAVIPFIH
;
A
#
# COMPACT_ATOMS: atom_id res chain seq x y z
N GLY A 1 3.68 25.66 8.33
CA GLY A 1 4.22 24.32 8.58
C GLY A 1 3.96 23.41 7.40
N LYS A 2 4.77 23.50 6.34
CA LYS A 2 4.83 22.49 5.28
C LYS A 2 6.14 21.72 5.49
N LEU A 3 6.10 20.39 5.43
CA LEU A 3 7.32 19.58 5.35
C LEU A 3 8.08 19.99 4.09
N SER A 4 9.40 20.16 4.21
CA SER A 4 10.23 20.34 3.02
C SER A 4 10.13 19.08 2.15
N SER A 5 10.08 19.28 0.83
CA SER A 5 9.90 18.19 -0.15
C SER A 5 10.94 17.07 -0.01
N GLU A 6 12.13 17.39 0.50
CA GLU A 6 13.20 16.44 0.80
C GLU A 6 12.82 15.37 1.83
N TYR A 7 11.87 15.68 2.73
CA TYR A 7 11.43 14.76 3.79
C TYR A 7 10.25 13.89 3.37
N HIS A 8 9.64 14.12 2.20
CA HIS A 8 8.49 13.31 1.74
C HIS A 8 8.81 11.81 1.66
N PRO A 9 9.96 11.36 1.13
CA PRO A 9 10.27 9.93 1.09
C PRO A 9 10.40 9.32 2.48
N TRP A 10 11.06 10.02 3.41
CA TRP A 10 11.21 9.55 4.79
C TRP A 10 9.85 9.48 5.50
N PHE A 11 9.04 10.52 5.38
CA PHE A 11 7.71 10.58 6.00
C PHE A 11 6.82 9.49 5.43
N ALA A 12 6.82 9.29 4.10
CA ALA A 12 6.06 8.23 3.46
C ALA A 12 6.49 6.86 3.96
N ASN A 13 7.79 6.59 4.04
CA ASN A 13 8.31 5.34 4.58
C ASN A 13 7.85 5.12 6.03
N TYR A 14 8.00 6.13 6.89
CA TYR A 14 7.55 6.04 8.28
C TYR A 14 6.04 5.77 8.36
N MET A 15 5.22 6.56 7.66
CA MET A 15 3.77 6.42 7.69
C MET A 15 3.31 5.06 7.17
N ILE A 16 3.84 4.59 6.04
CA ILE A 16 3.43 3.32 5.46
C ILE A 16 3.79 2.15 6.39
N VAL A 17 5.00 2.12 6.92
CA VAL A 17 5.52 0.98 7.70
C VAL A 17 5.00 0.97 9.14
N LYS A 18 5.03 2.11 9.80
CA LYS A 18 4.76 2.21 11.23
C LYS A 18 3.30 2.49 11.55
N ARG A 19 2.54 3.04 10.60
CA ARG A 19 1.15 3.45 10.80
C ARG A 19 0.20 2.68 9.91
N VAL A 20 0.17 2.99 8.62
CA VAL A 20 -0.81 2.45 7.66
C VAL A 20 -0.86 0.92 7.67
N ALA A 21 0.29 0.24 7.63
CA ALA A 21 0.30 -1.22 7.59
C ALA A 21 -0.20 -1.87 8.90
N GLN A 22 -0.08 -1.18 10.04
CA GLN A 22 -0.37 -1.70 11.38
C GLN A 22 -1.74 -1.28 11.89
N GLU A 23 -2.22 -0.12 11.48
CA GLU A 23 -3.33 0.60 12.09
C GLU A 23 -4.48 0.86 11.07
N PRO A 24 -5.16 -0.18 10.55
CA PRO A 24 -6.19 -0.01 9.52
C PRO A 24 -7.36 0.86 9.97
N ASN A 25 -7.71 0.84 11.25
CA ASN A 25 -8.79 1.64 11.82
C ASN A 25 -8.52 3.16 11.75
N PHE A 26 -7.27 3.58 11.54
CA PHE A 26 -6.89 4.99 11.44
C PHE A 26 -6.65 5.45 10.00
N HIS A 27 -6.92 4.61 8.98
CA HIS A 27 -6.73 4.99 7.57
C HIS A 27 -7.46 6.29 7.21
N HIS A 28 -8.75 6.42 7.53
CA HIS A 28 -9.49 7.65 7.25
C HIS A 28 -8.88 8.89 7.91
N LEU A 29 -8.37 8.76 9.14
CA LEU A 29 -7.68 9.85 9.83
C LEU A 29 -6.40 10.26 9.09
N TYR A 30 -5.60 9.30 8.63
CA TYR A 30 -4.40 9.60 7.86
C TYR A 30 -4.72 10.20 6.49
N LEU A 31 -5.81 9.79 5.85
CA LEU A 31 -6.28 10.40 4.60
C LEU A 31 -6.65 11.87 4.82
N SER A 32 -7.40 12.17 5.88
CA SER A 32 -7.74 13.55 6.25
C SER A 32 -6.51 14.38 6.61
N LEU A 33 -5.48 13.78 7.22
CA LEU A 33 -4.20 14.44 7.42
C LEU A 33 -3.53 14.82 6.09
N LEU A 34 -3.45 13.89 5.15
CA LEU A 34 -2.85 14.14 3.82
C LEU A 34 -3.63 15.19 3.03
N GLU A 35 -4.97 15.21 3.14
CA GLU A 35 -5.82 16.24 2.54
C GLU A 35 -5.52 17.62 3.12
N LYS A 36 -5.34 17.73 4.45
CA LYS A 36 -4.96 18.99 5.10
C LYS A 36 -3.55 19.46 4.72
N LEU A 37 -2.61 18.53 4.50
CA LEU A 37 -1.26 18.86 4.04
C LEU A 37 -1.25 19.35 2.59
N ASN A 38 -2.23 18.92 1.78
CA ASN A 38 -2.48 19.36 0.41
C ASN A 38 -1.21 19.42 -0.47
N SER A 39 -0.43 18.34 -0.48
CA SER A 39 0.75 18.18 -1.34
C SER A 39 0.58 16.99 -2.28
N SER A 40 0.68 17.26 -3.58
CA SER A 40 0.59 16.24 -4.62
C SER A 40 1.81 15.31 -4.61
N GLU A 41 2.98 15.87 -4.32
CA GLU A 41 4.27 15.19 -4.27
C GLU A 41 4.31 14.22 -3.08
N LEU A 42 3.80 14.64 -1.93
CA LEU A 42 3.66 13.78 -0.77
C LEU A 42 2.70 12.62 -1.06
N ASN A 43 1.53 12.90 -1.65
CA ASN A 43 0.57 11.86 -2.02
C ASN A 43 1.17 10.85 -2.99
N GLN A 44 1.94 11.30 -3.98
CA GLN A 44 2.67 10.43 -4.89
C GLN A 44 3.69 9.57 -4.13
N SER A 45 4.45 10.17 -3.21
CA SER A 45 5.41 9.42 -2.37
C SER A 45 4.70 8.34 -1.55
N MET A 46 3.56 8.66 -0.93
CA MET A 46 2.76 7.70 -0.17
C MET A 46 2.32 6.50 -1.02
N ILE A 47 1.83 6.75 -2.24
CA ILE A 47 1.37 5.70 -3.17
C ILE A 47 2.56 4.83 -3.60
N MET A 48 3.66 5.44 -4.05
CA MET A 48 4.82 4.68 -4.52
C MET A 48 5.46 3.83 -3.42
N THR A 49 5.57 4.37 -2.20
CA THR A 49 6.03 3.61 -1.04
C THR A 49 5.07 2.44 -0.72
N THR A 50 3.75 2.67 -0.77
CA THR A 50 2.76 1.59 -0.57
C THR A 50 2.96 0.45 -1.58
N ILE A 51 3.07 0.78 -2.87
CA ILE A 51 3.29 -0.19 -3.94
C ILE A 51 4.60 -0.96 -3.73
N GLN A 52 5.67 -0.30 -3.29
CA GLN A 52 6.95 -0.95 -3.00
C GLN A 52 6.80 -1.99 -1.88
N TYR A 53 6.12 -1.66 -0.78
CA TYR A 53 5.88 -2.59 0.33
C TYR A 53 4.97 -3.75 -0.06
N VAL A 54 3.91 -3.50 -0.85
CA VAL A 54 3.06 -4.55 -1.43
C VAL A 54 3.90 -5.54 -2.25
N LYS A 55 4.77 -5.05 -3.14
CA LYS A 55 5.66 -5.90 -3.94
C LYS A 55 6.61 -6.73 -3.08
N ILE A 56 7.15 -6.16 -2.00
CA ILE A 56 8.03 -6.87 -1.06
C ILE A 56 7.27 -8.03 -0.39
N LEU A 57 6.07 -7.77 0.12
CA LEU A 57 5.26 -8.79 0.81
C LEU A 57 4.83 -9.92 -0.13
N ILE A 58 4.38 -9.61 -1.35
CA ILE A 58 3.95 -10.62 -2.33
C ILE A 58 5.12 -11.50 -2.77
N LYS A 59 6.33 -10.94 -2.90
CA LYS A 59 7.53 -11.70 -3.26
C LYS A 59 7.98 -12.65 -2.15
N SER A 60 7.78 -12.28 -0.89
CA SER A 60 8.13 -13.12 0.26
C SER A 60 7.36 -14.46 0.27
N ASP A 61 8.02 -15.56 0.60
CA ASP A 61 7.34 -16.85 0.83
C ASP A 61 6.73 -16.97 2.21
N ARG A 62 7.11 -16.08 3.15
CA ARG A 62 6.53 -16.02 4.49
C ARG A 62 5.02 -15.80 4.45
N ILE A 63 4.51 -15.13 3.41
CA ILE A 63 3.09 -14.83 3.20
C ILE A 63 2.20 -16.09 3.18
N LYS A 64 2.78 -17.25 2.83
CA LYS A 64 2.08 -18.55 2.81
C LYS A 64 1.73 -19.01 4.21
N THR A 65 2.61 -18.78 5.17
CA THR A 65 2.52 -19.35 6.52
C THR A 65 2.22 -18.32 7.61
N HIS A 66 2.62 -17.06 7.42
CA HIS A 66 2.52 -16.02 8.43
C HIS A 66 1.26 -15.17 8.20
N SER A 67 0.29 -15.30 9.11
CA SER A 67 -0.93 -14.48 9.10
C SER A 67 -0.65 -13.00 9.29
N SER A 68 0.40 -12.63 10.03
CA SER A 68 0.85 -11.24 10.20
C SER A 68 1.15 -10.58 8.86
N ASP A 69 1.95 -11.23 8.01
CA ASP A 69 2.36 -10.69 6.71
C ASP A 69 1.15 -10.54 5.80
N ARG A 70 0.17 -11.46 5.89
CA ARG A 70 -1.11 -11.37 5.17
C ARG A 70 -1.94 -10.19 5.63
N SER A 71 -2.03 -9.94 6.94
CA SER A 71 -2.72 -8.77 7.49
C SER A 71 -2.08 -7.47 7.04
N LEU A 72 -0.74 -7.38 7.03
CA LEU A 72 -0.02 -6.20 6.51
C LEU A 72 -0.35 -5.96 5.03
N LEU A 73 -0.32 -7.02 4.21
CA LEU A 73 -0.62 -6.93 2.79
C LEU A 73 -2.06 -6.46 2.55
N LYS A 74 -3.03 -7.04 3.26
CA LYS A 74 -4.44 -6.62 3.22
C LYS A 74 -4.60 -5.14 3.58
N ASN A 75 -3.97 -4.70 4.67
CA ASN A 75 -4.07 -3.31 5.13
C ASN A 75 -3.48 -2.35 4.07
N LEU A 76 -2.34 -2.70 3.47
CA LEU A 76 -1.74 -1.91 2.40
C LEU A 76 -2.59 -1.90 1.12
N GLY A 77 -3.28 -2.99 0.79
CA GLY A 77 -4.24 -3.05 -0.32
C GLY A 77 -5.41 -2.10 -0.12
N SER A 78 -6.04 -2.16 1.06
CA SER A 78 -7.13 -1.25 1.43
C SER A 78 -6.68 0.22 1.37
N TRP A 79 -5.49 0.53 1.91
CA TRP A 79 -4.93 1.88 1.85
C TRP A 79 -4.68 2.35 0.41
N LEU A 80 -4.07 1.50 -0.42
CA LEU A 80 -3.80 1.82 -1.83
C LEU A 80 -5.11 2.12 -2.57
N GLY A 81 -6.15 1.31 -2.38
CA GLY A 81 -7.48 1.53 -2.96
C GLY A 81 -8.10 2.86 -2.55
N GLN A 82 -8.02 3.22 -1.27
CA GLN A 82 -8.52 4.51 -0.76
C GLN A 82 -7.74 5.71 -1.30
N MET A 83 -6.42 5.57 -1.49
CA MET A 83 -5.56 6.63 -2.05
C MET A 83 -5.71 6.79 -3.57
N THR A 84 -6.19 5.76 -4.27
CA THR A 84 -6.23 5.69 -5.74
C THR A 84 -7.65 5.56 -6.26
N ILE A 85 -8.20 4.34 -6.32
CA ILE A 85 -9.49 4.02 -6.95
C ILE A 85 -10.63 4.83 -6.34
N ALA A 86 -10.69 4.99 -5.01
CA ALA A 86 -11.73 5.77 -4.34
C ALA A 86 -11.66 7.29 -4.63
N ARG A 87 -10.60 7.73 -5.31
CA ARG A 87 -10.34 9.12 -5.72
C ARG A 87 -10.22 9.24 -7.24
N ASP A 88 -10.80 8.31 -7.99
CA ASP A 88 -10.80 8.25 -9.45
C ASP A 88 -9.40 8.23 -10.08
N LYS A 89 -8.41 7.69 -9.36
CA LYS A 89 -7.03 7.52 -9.85
C LYS A 89 -6.73 6.03 -10.05
N PRO A 90 -6.32 5.60 -11.26
CA PRO A 90 -5.99 4.20 -11.48
C PRO A 90 -4.65 3.83 -10.83
N VAL A 91 -4.53 2.57 -10.41
CA VAL A 91 -3.22 1.96 -10.17
C VAL A 91 -2.65 1.53 -11.52
N LEU A 92 -1.59 2.18 -11.99
CA LEU A 92 -1.04 1.91 -13.32
C LEU A 92 -0.37 0.54 -13.35
N GLN A 93 -0.56 -0.21 -14.44
CA GLN A 93 0.02 -1.55 -14.61
C GLN A 93 1.56 -1.54 -14.51
N LYS A 94 2.22 -0.47 -15.00
CA LYS A 94 3.68 -0.30 -14.88
C LYS A 94 4.15 -0.23 -13.41
N ASP A 95 3.30 0.29 -12.54
CA ASP A 95 3.60 0.45 -11.12
C ASP A 95 3.18 -0.80 -10.35
N LEU A 96 2.03 -1.40 -10.65
CA LEU A 96 1.59 -2.68 -10.09
C LEU A 96 0.72 -3.46 -11.09
N ASP A 97 1.31 -4.47 -11.72
CA ASP A 97 0.58 -5.37 -12.62
C ASP A 97 -0.23 -6.39 -11.81
N LEU A 98 -1.48 -6.03 -11.49
CA LEU A 98 -2.40 -6.87 -10.72
C LEU A 98 -2.68 -8.21 -11.41
N LYS A 99 -2.76 -8.23 -12.75
CA LYS A 99 -2.97 -9.48 -13.50
C LYS A 99 -1.81 -10.43 -13.30
N LYS A 100 -0.57 -9.94 -13.43
CA LYS A 100 0.63 -10.74 -13.17
C LYS A 100 0.70 -11.19 -11.71
N VAL A 101 0.35 -10.32 -10.76
CA VAL A 101 0.31 -10.68 -9.33
C VAL A 101 -0.63 -11.86 -9.07
N ILE A 102 -1.83 -11.87 -9.66
CA ILE A 102 -2.80 -12.96 -9.52
C ILE A 102 -2.24 -14.27 -10.12
N LEU A 103 -1.68 -14.20 -11.34
CA LEU A 103 -1.12 -15.36 -12.02
C LEU A 103 0.05 -15.97 -11.22
N ASP A 104 1.02 -15.15 -10.85
CA ASP A 104 2.17 -15.59 -10.04
C ASP A 104 1.72 -16.18 -8.69
N ALA A 105 0.67 -15.62 -8.08
CA ALA A 105 0.16 -16.10 -6.80
C ALA A 105 -0.56 -17.44 -6.94
N TYR A 106 -1.28 -17.66 -8.04
CA TYR A 106 -1.86 -18.95 -8.35
C TYR A 106 -0.78 -20.02 -8.53
N GLU A 107 0.20 -19.76 -9.38
CA GLU A 107 1.30 -20.70 -9.66
C GLU A 107 2.14 -21.02 -8.41
N LYS A 108 2.38 -20.03 -7.55
CA LYS A 108 3.26 -20.16 -6.38
C LYS A 108 2.53 -20.51 -5.09
N GLY A 109 1.22 -20.71 -5.12
CA GLY A 109 0.42 -21.03 -3.92
C GLY A 109 0.32 -19.89 -2.91
N LYS A 110 0.22 -18.63 -3.37
CA LYS A 110 0.09 -17.40 -2.56
C LYS A 110 -1.31 -16.79 -2.60
N MET A 111 -2.30 -17.47 -3.20
CA MET A 111 -3.68 -16.96 -3.35
C MET A 111 -4.36 -16.62 -2.02
N ILE A 112 -4.06 -17.34 -0.95
CA ILE A 112 -4.56 -17.05 0.40
C ILE A 112 -4.25 -15.62 0.88
N ALA A 113 -3.19 -15.02 0.35
CA ALA A 113 -2.79 -13.65 0.67
C ALA A 113 -3.23 -12.63 -0.39
N VAL A 114 -3.21 -13.03 -1.67
CA VAL A 114 -3.51 -12.12 -2.79
C VAL A 114 -5.00 -11.88 -2.95
N ILE A 115 -5.87 -12.84 -2.64
CA ILE A 115 -7.33 -12.62 -2.71
C ILE A 115 -7.77 -11.53 -1.73
N PRO A 116 -7.44 -11.57 -0.42
CA PRO A 116 -7.81 -10.49 0.51
C PRO A 116 -7.14 -9.15 0.24
N PHE A 117 -6.09 -9.11 -0.58
CA PHE A 117 -5.40 -7.88 -0.98
C PHE A 117 -6.15 -7.13 -2.08
N ILE A 118 -6.87 -7.85 -2.94
CA ILE A 118 -7.59 -7.29 -4.09
C ILE A 118 -9.03 -6.87 -3.72
N HIS A 119 -9.61 -7.52 -2.70
CA HIS A 119 -10.92 -7.17 -2.14
C HIS A 119 -10.85 -5.93 -1.24
#